data_AF-A0A1I5SEB8-F1
#
_entry.id   AF-A0A1I5SEB8-F1
#
_cell.length_a   1.000
_cell.length_b   1.000
_cell.length_c   1.000
_cell.angle_alpha   90.00
_cell.angle_beta   90.00
_cell.angle_gamma   90.00
#
_symmetry.space_group_name_H-M   'P 1'
#
loop_
_entity.id
_entity.type
_entity.pdbx_description
1 polymer ?
#
loop_
_entity_poly.entity_id
_entity_poly.type
_entity_poly.pdbx_seq_one_letter_code
_entity_poly.pdbx_strand_id
1 'polypeptide(L)'
;MRSFWEVRSKARDAQTSRGVAEPGERAGVTAGGHLDHVAHMLANACIAAGAAPTNVYYKAPKEVTDSSVVAPGSISPGFTLPGFYRPTKMWDVVVRANKRPIVAIELKSQLGPSFGNNANNRAEEAIGTATDLAKAVKNGLLPEMPWIGYVYVIEDDPASNEKSSGKRDRILHPKDEIFNKTSYQDRVRILCRRLKEERVYDNTWAIATKRPYCPNEHATKSVKESTPCSYFTKKFKDRNHVHEFGFKELDQELIGYSGFIDSLTAVVRHHCSLDRKENHFRENWDPRAPTLYDQTE
;
A
#
# COMPACT_ATOMS: atom_id res chain seq x y z
N MET A 1 -9.94 2.09 7.00
CA MET A 1 -10.74 1.71 5.81
C MET A 1 -11.95 2.61 5.57
N ARG A 2 -12.65 3.14 6.58
CA ARG A 2 -13.76 4.09 6.34
C ARG A 2 -13.31 5.35 5.57
N SER A 3 -12.21 5.97 6.00
CA SER A 3 -11.62 7.14 5.32
C SER A 3 -11.23 6.87 3.86
N PHE A 4 -10.84 5.64 3.52
CA PHE A 4 -10.55 5.24 2.13
C PHE A 4 -11.78 5.44 1.24
N TRP A 5 -12.97 5.10 1.74
CA TRP A 5 -14.22 5.36 1.04
C TRP A 5 -14.54 6.85 1.03
N GLU A 6 -14.60 7.50 2.20
CA GLU A 6 -14.96 8.92 2.31
C GLU A 6 -14.17 9.84 1.37
N VAL A 7 -12.85 9.63 1.26
CA VAL A 7 -12.00 10.40 0.33
C VAL A 7 -12.41 10.18 -1.13
N ARG A 8 -12.71 8.93 -1.53
CA ARG A 8 -13.21 8.63 -2.89
C ARG A 8 -14.57 9.25 -3.16
N SER A 9 -15.48 9.25 -2.17
CA SER A 9 -16.79 9.93 -2.31
C SER A 9 -16.58 11.41 -2.58
N LYS A 10 -15.79 12.08 -1.74
CA LYS A 10 -15.50 13.52 -1.87
C LYS A 10 -14.85 13.84 -3.22
N ALA A 11 -13.91 13.02 -3.68
CA ALA A 11 -13.26 13.19 -4.99
C ALA A 11 -14.27 13.14 -6.15
N ARG A 12 -15.15 12.13 -6.13
CA ARG A 12 -16.22 11.98 -7.12
C ARG A 12 -17.22 13.15 -7.09
N ASP A 13 -17.63 13.55 -5.89
CA ASP A 13 -18.59 14.64 -5.71
C ASP A 13 -17.98 15.96 -6.26
N ALA A 14 -16.72 16.25 -5.94
CA ALA A 14 -16.01 17.42 -6.45
C ALA A 14 -15.85 17.41 -7.98
N GLN A 15 -15.62 16.25 -8.60
CA GLN A 15 -15.54 16.12 -10.05
C GLN A 15 -16.91 16.34 -10.72
N THR A 16 -17.97 15.80 -10.12
CA THR A 16 -19.35 16.03 -10.57
C THR A 16 -19.71 17.52 -10.53
N SER A 17 -19.36 18.21 -9.44
CA SER A 17 -19.57 19.67 -9.30
C SER A 17 -18.79 20.50 -10.32
N ARG A 18 -17.69 19.97 -10.89
CA ARG A 18 -16.90 20.64 -11.94
C ARG A 18 -17.39 20.37 -13.37
N GLY A 19 -18.48 19.63 -13.54
CA GLY A 19 -19.05 19.31 -14.86
C GLY A 19 -18.22 18.32 -15.69
N VAL A 20 -17.14 17.76 -15.14
CA VAL A 20 -16.29 16.76 -15.80
C VAL A 20 -16.84 15.37 -15.45
N ALA A 21 -17.92 14.97 -16.09
CA ALA A 21 -18.49 13.63 -15.92
C ALA A 21 -17.62 12.59 -16.64
N GLU A 22 -16.56 12.10 -16.00
CA GLU A 22 -15.91 10.88 -16.49
C GLU A 22 -16.79 9.66 -16.15
N PRO A 23 -17.01 8.73 -17.08
CA PRO A 23 -17.76 7.52 -16.79
C PRO A 23 -17.03 6.62 -15.76
N GLY A 24 -17.65 6.38 -14.61
CA GLY A 24 -17.28 5.32 -13.66
C GLY A 24 -16.23 5.67 -12.58
N GLU A 25 -15.67 4.65 -11.92
CA GLU A 25 -14.80 4.75 -10.74
C GLU A 25 -13.46 5.47 -10.95
N ARG A 26 -13.12 5.84 -12.20
CA ARG A 26 -11.98 6.71 -12.49
C ARG A 26 -12.14 8.05 -11.77
N ALA A 27 -13.37 8.55 -11.65
CA ALA A 27 -13.67 9.80 -10.94
C ALA A 27 -13.36 9.77 -9.43
N GLY A 28 -13.31 8.58 -8.81
CA GLY A 28 -12.92 8.42 -7.40
C GLY A 28 -11.40 8.29 -7.19
N VAL A 29 -10.61 8.12 -8.26
CA VAL A 29 -9.15 7.94 -8.23
C VAL A 29 -8.42 9.20 -8.70
N THR A 30 -9.05 10.03 -9.54
CA THR A 30 -8.48 11.21 -10.21
C THR A 30 -7.95 12.28 -9.26
N ALA A 31 -8.55 12.45 -8.07
CA ALA A 31 -8.01 13.37 -7.05
C ALA A 31 -6.85 12.79 -6.24
N GLY A 32 -6.61 11.47 -6.34
CA GLY A 32 -5.69 10.71 -5.50
C GLY A 32 -6.06 10.69 -4.02
N GLY A 33 -5.18 10.14 -3.19
CA GLY A 33 -5.20 10.30 -1.74
C GLY A 33 -6.12 9.39 -0.94
N HIS A 34 -6.88 8.50 -1.60
CA HIS A 34 -7.73 7.51 -0.91
C HIS A 34 -6.94 6.49 -0.07
N LEU A 35 -5.64 6.36 -0.30
CA LEU A 35 -4.73 5.54 0.50
C LEU A 35 -3.87 6.36 1.48
N ASP A 36 -3.97 7.69 1.50
CA ASP A 36 -3.13 8.55 2.35
C ASP A 36 -3.33 8.24 3.83
N HIS A 37 -4.55 7.86 4.24
CA HIS A 37 -4.84 7.43 5.61
C HIS A 37 -4.19 6.08 5.97
N VAL A 38 -4.04 5.18 5.00
CA VAL A 38 -3.33 3.91 5.20
C VAL A 38 -1.84 4.19 5.32
N ALA A 39 -1.28 5.04 4.45
CA ALA A 39 0.10 5.49 4.53
C ALA A 39 0.40 6.15 5.89
N HIS A 40 -0.48 7.06 6.34
CA HIS A 40 -0.35 7.74 7.63
C HIS A 40 -0.36 6.77 8.81
N MET A 41 -1.26 5.80 8.82
CA MET A 41 -1.30 4.78 9.87
C MET A 41 0.00 3.98 9.95
N LEU A 42 0.55 3.55 8.80
CA LEU A 42 1.81 2.82 8.75
C LEU A 42 3.00 3.69 9.16
N ALA A 43 3.02 4.96 8.72
CA ALA A 43 4.02 5.93 9.14
C ALA A 43 4.02 6.15 10.66
N ASN A 44 2.84 6.30 11.27
CA ASN A 44 2.71 6.45 12.73
C ASN A 44 3.15 5.18 13.47
N ALA A 45 2.95 3.98 12.90
CA ALA A 45 3.49 2.75 13.48
C ALA A 45 5.03 2.77 13.49
N CYS A 46 5.68 3.27 12.43
CA CYS A 46 7.13 3.46 12.39
C CYS A 46 7.61 4.49 13.42
N ILE A 47 6.90 5.62 13.57
CA ILE A 47 7.22 6.65 14.56
C ILE A 47 7.11 6.08 15.98
N ALA A 48 6.02 5.36 16.27
CA ALA A 48 5.83 4.67 17.55
C ALA A 48 6.89 3.58 17.81
N ALA A 49 7.46 3.00 16.74
CA ALA A 49 8.59 2.06 16.83
C ALA A 49 9.95 2.74 17.02
N GLY A 50 10.02 4.08 17.01
CA GLY A 50 11.21 4.85 17.33
C GLY A 50 11.87 5.56 16.16
N ALA A 51 11.24 5.60 14.98
CA ALA A 51 11.69 6.46 13.89
C ALA A 51 11.41 7.94 14.21
N ALA A 52 12.38 8.82 13.95
CA ALA A 52 12.14 10.25 14.04
C ALA A 52 11.11 10.68 12.96
N PRO A 53 10.07 11.48 13.30
CA PRO A 53 9.08 11.94 12.33
C PRO A 53 9.68 12.60 11.08
N THR A 54 10.80 13.32 11.24
CA THR A 54 11.55 13.97 10.15
C THR A 54 12.20 12.99 9.16
N ASN A 55 12.32 11.71 9.51
CA ASN A 55 12.85 10.64 8.68
C ASN A 55 11.76 9.69 8.15
N VAL A 56 10.49 9.99 8.38
CA VAL A 56 9.35 9.20 7.90
C VAL A 56 8.64 10.01 6.81
N TYR A 57 8.76 9.55 5.58
CA TYR A 57 8.26 10.24 4.38
C TYR A 57 7.04 9.51 3.84
N TYR A 58 5.91 10.22 3.76
CA TYR A 58 4.67 9.72 3.17
C TYR A 58 3.80 10.92 2.78
N LYS A 59 2.78 10.67 1.96
CA LYS A 59 1.77 11.70 1.66
C LYS A 59 0.71 11.72 2.77
N ALA A 60 0.75 12.74 3.61
CA ALA A 60 -0.23 12.90 4.68
C ALA A 60 -1.63 13.27 4.17
N PRO A 61 -2.70 12.80 4.83
CA PRO A 61 -4.05 13.30 4.60
C PRO A 61 -4.10 14.82 4.78
N LYS A 62 -4.95 15.50 4.01
CA LYS A 62 -5.02 16.97 3.98
C LYS A 62 -5.46 17.59 5.30
N GLU A 63 -6.19 16.82 6.09
CA GLU A 63 -6.69 17.18 7.43
C GLU A 63 -5.63 17.07 8.52
N VAL A 64 -4.50 16.39 8.26
CA VAL A 64 -3.40 16.28 9.21
C VAL A 64 -2.54 17.55 9.09
N THR A 65 -2.58 18.40 10.11
CA THR A 65 -1.87 19.69 10.18
C THR A 65 -0.62 19.66 11.06
N ASP A 66 -0.23 18.48 11.55
CA ASP A 66 0.93 18.30 12.42
C ASP A 66 2.22 18.71 11.69
N SER A 67 2.93 19.70 12.23
CA SER A 67 4.17 20.25 11.66
C SER A 67 5.36 19.29 11.78
N SER A 68 5.26 18.24 12.60
CA SER A 68 6.28 17.18 12.69
C SER A 68 6.23 16.21 11.51
N VAL A 69 5.12 16.21 10.77
CA VAL A 69 4.96 15.46 9.53
C VAL A 69 5.55 16.27 8.39
N VAL A 70 6.46 15.66 7.62
CA VAL A 70 7.01 16.30 6.41
C VAL A 70 5.86 16.54 5.43
N ALA A 71 5.36 17.77 5.38
CA ALA A 71 4.16 18.14 4.64
C ALA A 71 4.28 17.83 3.14
N PRO A 72 3.22 17.31 2.49
CA PRO A 72 3.23 17.09 1.05
C PRO A 72 3.13 18.41 0.27
N GLY A 73 4.17 18.75 -0.49
CA GLY A 73 4.19 19.86 -1.44
C GLY A 73 5.44 19.79 -2.32
N SER A 74 5.27 19.29 -3.56
CA SER A 74 6.32 18.93 -4.55
C SER A 74 7.32 17.88 -4.08
N ILE A 75 7.24 16.67 -4.66
CA ILE A 75 8.28 15.61 -4.69
C ILE A 75 9.33 15.78 -3.58
N SER A 76 9.04 15.35 -2.35
CA SER A 76 10.11 15.22 -1.37
C SER A 76 11.03 14.09 -1.85
N PRO A 77 12.33 14.35 -2.07
CA PRO A 77 13.27 13.29 -2.43
C PRO A 77 13.33 12.19 -1.37
N GLY A 78 12.80 12.43 -0.17
CA GLY A 78 12.75 11.46 0.92
C GLY A 78 11.98 10.17 0.58
N PHE A 79 10.86 10.26 -0.13
CA PHE A 79 10.04 9.09 -0.55
C PHE A 79 10.36 8.56 -1.96
N THR A 80 11.36 9.14 -2.63
CA THR A 80 11.79 8.73 -3.96
C THR A 80 13.08 7.92 -3.86
N LEU A 81 13.08 6.71 -4.45
CA LEU A 81 14.25 5.82 -4.50
C LEU A 81 14.72 5.65 -5.95
N PRO A 82 16.03 5.43 -6.18
CA PRO A 82 16.52 5.12 -7.52
C PRO A 82 15.97 3.78 -8.01
N GLY A 83 15.71 3.70 -9.31
CA GLY A 83 15.49 2.44 -10.02
C GLY A 83 16.73 2.09 -10.85
N PHE A 84 16.77 0.87 -11.37
CA PHE A 84 17.77 0.45 -12.35
C PHE A 84 17.22 0.51 -13.78
N TYR A 85 16.01 0.02 -13.99
CA TYR A 85 15.34 0.01 -15.29
C TYR A 85 14.58 1.32 -15.58
N ARG A 86 14.40 2.15 -14.56
CA ARG A 86 13.85 3.52 -14.67
C ARG A 86 14.66 4.47 -13.76
N PRO A 87 14.63 5.79 -14.03
CA PRO A 87 15.42 6.74 -13.25
C PRO A 87 15.13 6.70 -11.75
N THR A 88 13.85 6.76 -11.38
CA THR A 88 13.41 6.76 -9.97
C THR A 88 12.02 6.16 -9.82
N LYS A 89 11.67 5.79 -8.58
CA LYS A 89 10.32 5.46 -8.14
C LYS A 89 9.94 6.28 -6.90
N MET A 90 8.75 6.85 -6.94
CA MET A 90 8.07 7.37 -5.76
C MET A 90 7.35 6.21 -5.03
N TRP A 91 7.68 5.98 -3.76
CA TRP A 91 7.02 5.01 -2.88
C TRP A 91 5.98 5.72 -2.00
N ASP A 92 5.00 4.98 -1.49
CA ASP A 92 3.92 5.56 -0.67
C ASP A 92 4.37 5.88 0.76
N VAL A 93 5.26 5.06 1.33
CA VAL A 93 5.95 5.32 2.61
C VAL A 93 7.41 4.95 2.49
N VAL A 94 8.32 5.81 2.95
CA VAL A 94 9.74 5.51 3.12
C VAL A 94 10.19 5.96 4.51
N VAL A 95 10.90 5.09 5.22
CA VAL A 95 11.55 5.44 6.50
C VAL A 95 13.05 5.38 6.31
N ARG A 96 13.76 6.35 6.90
CA ARG A 96 15.22 6.42 6.85
C ARG A 96 15.85 6.36 8.25
N ALA A 97 17.02 5.74 8.33
CA ALA A 97 17.95 5.85 9.45
C ALA A 97 19.32 6.22 8.88
N ASN A 98 20.03 7.18 9.48
CA ASN A 98 21.29 7.71 8.92
C ASN A 98 21.24 8.04 7.42
N LYS A 99 20.15 8.66 6.95
CA LYS A 99 19.86 9.01 5.54
C LYS A 99 19.70 7.80 4.59
N ARG A 100 19.85 6.57 5.07
CA ARG A 100 19.65 5.32 4.32
C ARG A 100 18.19 4.88 4.42
N PRO A 101 17.55 4.45 3.31
CA PRO A 101 16.22 3.88 3.39
C PRO A 101 16.28 2.54 4.13
N ILE A 102 15.47 2.38 5.17
CA ILE A 102 15.34 1.13 5.94
C ILE A 102 14.00 0.45 5.70
N VAL A 103 13.00 1.21 5.25
CA VAL A 103 11.66 0.73 4.90
C VAL A 103 11.20 1.43 3.63
N ALA A 104 10.58 0.68 2.71
CA ALA A 104 9.79 1.25 1.62
C ALA A 104 8.48 0.45 1.44
N ILE A 105 7.34 1.13 1.38
CA ILE A 105 6.02 0.50 1.29
C ILE A 105 5.28 1.00 0.05
N GLU A 106 4.70 0.07 -0.69
CA GLU A 106 3.80 0.37 -1.81
C GLU A 106 2.37 0.00 -1.41
N LEU A 107 1.43 0.90 -1.69
CA LEU A 107 0.00 0.73 -1.45
C LEU A 107 -0.72 0.62 -2.79
N LYS A 108 -1.53 -0.42 -2.94
CA LYS A 108 -2.38 -0.60 -4.11
C LYS A 108 -3.83 -0.76 -3.70
N SER A 109 -4.69 -0.34 -4.61
CA SER A 109 -6.12 -0.59 -4.49
C SER A 109 -6.72 -1.06 -5.81
N GLN A 110 -7.75 -1.88 -5.70
CA GLN A 110 -8.52 -2.40 -6.82
C GLN A 110 -10.01 -2.38 -6.50
N LEU A 111 -10.76 -1.74 -7.37
CA LEU A 111 -12.21 -1.59 -7.28
C LEU A 111 -12.83 -2.04 -8.59
N GLY A 112 -14.13 -2.26 -8.58
CA GLY A 112 -14.86 -2.62 -9.79
C GLY A 112 -14.94 -1.46 -10.80
N PRO A 113 -15.67 -1.66 -11.91
CA PRO A 113 -16.18 -2.95 -12.38
C PRO A 113 -15.07 -3.79 -13.04
N SER A 114 -13.87 -3.24 -13.24
CA SER A 114 -12.78 -3.85 -14.00
C SER A 114 -11.74 -4.53 -13.10
N PHE A 115 -12.19 -5.51 -12.31
CA PHE A 115 -11.30 -6.27 -11.43
C PHE A 115 -10.23 -7.07 -12.22
N GLY A 116 -10.59 -7.68 -13.35
CA GLY A 116 -9.69 -8.57 -14.08
C GLY A 116 -8.47 -7.89 -14.71
N ASN A 117 -8.68 -6.78 -15.43
CA ASN A 117 -7.57 -6.05 -16.05
C ASN A 117 -6.64 -5.44 -15.00
N ASN A 118 -7.19 -5.00 -13.87
CA ASN A 118 -6.40 -4.39 -12.82
C ASN A 118 -5.54 -5.42 -12.08
N ALA A 119 -6.07 -6.62 -11.79
CA ALA A 119 -5.32 -7.64 -11.05
C ALA A 119 -4.01 -8.09 -11.72
N ASN A 120 -4.02 -8.32 -13.05
CA ASN A 120 -2.80 -8.71 -13.77
C ASN A 120 -1.77 -7.59 -13.78
N ASN A 121 -2.20 -6.37 -14.13
CA ASN A 121 -1.33 -5.20 -14.13
C ASN A 121 -0.71 -4.96 -12.74
N ARG A 122 -1.47 -5.22 -11.67
CA ARG A 122 -0.97 -5.06 -10.30
C ARG A 122 0.06 -6.10 -9.90
N ALA A 123 -0.07 -7.33 -10.39
CA ALA A 123 0.98 -8.34 -10.24
C ALA A 123 2.27 -7.90 -10.96
N GLU A 124 2.17 -7.46 -12.21
CA GLU A 124 3.32 -6.96 -12.99
C GLU A 124 3.97 -5.74 -12.34
N GLU A 125 3.17 -4.76 -11.89
CA GLU A 125 3.66 -3.55 -11.19
C GLU A 125 4.40 -3.89 -9.90
N ALA A 126 3.89 -4.83 -9.10
CA ALA A 126 4.52 -5.26 -7.84
C ALA A 126 5.85 -5.96 -8.10
N ILE A 127 5.85 -6.97 -8.97
CA ILE A 127 7.04 -7.76 -9.33
C ILE A 127 8.09 -6.84 -9.96
N GLY A 128 7.70 -6.00 -10.91
CA GLY A 128 8.59 -5.05 -11.58
C GLY A 128 9.20 -4.04 -10.61
N THR A 129 8.40 -3.53 -9.66
CA THR A 129 8.88 -2.57 -8.64
C THR A 129 9.94 -3.19 -7.73
N ALA A 130 9.69 -4.38 -7.19
CA ALA A 130 10.65 -5.07 -6.33
C ALA A 130 11.93 -5.43 -7.10
N THR A 131 11.80 -5.95 -8.33
CA THR A 131 12.92 -6.32 -9.19
C THR A 131 13.80 -5.11 -9.52
N ASP A 132 13.18 -3.98 -9.85
CA ASP A 132 13.87 -2.72 -10.16
C ASP A 132 14.68 -2.20 -8.97
N LEU A 133 14.11 -2.22 -7.76
CA LEU A 133 14.80 -1.83 -6.53
C LEU A 133 15.96 -2.78 -6.19
N ALA A 134 15.72 -4.09 -6.26
CA ALA A 134 16.76 -5.10 -5.99
C ALA A 134 17.93 -4.96 -6.96
N LYS A 135 17.64 -4.66 -8.23
CA LYS A 135 18.67 -4.40 -9.23
C LYS A 135 19.39 -3.07 -8.97
N ALA A 136 18.70 -2.04 -8.48
CA ALA A 136 19.34 -0.77 -8.09
C ALA A 136 20.35 -0.99 -6.94
N VAL A 137 20.00 -1.76 -5.91
CA VAL A 137 20.91 -2.15 -4.82
C VAL A 137 22.09 -2.96 -5.36
N LYS A 138 21.85 -3.98 -6.19
CA LYS A 138 22.92 -4.80 -6.78
C LYS A 138 23.94 -3.99 -7.60
N ASN A 139 23.53 -2.85 -8.15
CA ASN A 139 24.41 -1.95 -8.91
C ASN A 139 24.92 -0.76 -8.07
N GLY A 140 24.78 -0.79 -6.75
CA GLY A 140 25.35 0.21 -5.85
C GLY A 140 24.62 1.56 -5.82
N LEU A 141 23.42 1.67 -6.41
CA LEU A 141 22.61 2.90 -6.34
C LEU A 141 21.99 3.12 -4.95
N LEU A 142 21.88 2.05 -4.18
CA LEU A 142 21.48 2.03 -2.77
C LEU A 142 22.45 1.11 -2.01
N PRO A 143 22.77 1.43 -0.75
CA PRO A 143 23.76 0.66 0.01
C PRO A 143 23.28 -0.75 0.37
N GLU A 144 21.97 -0.90 0.62
CA GLU A 144 21.34 -2.15 1.03
C GLU A 144 19.87 -2.16 0.62
N MET A 145 19.25 -3.34 0.66
CA MET A 145 17.80 -3.47 0.49
C MET A 145 17.09 -2.94 1.74
N PRO A 146 16.21 -1.93 1.62
CA PRO A 146 15.28 -1.65 2.71
C PRO A 146 14.32 -2.84 2.86
N TRP A 147 13.71 -2.98 4.04
CA TRP A 147 12.54 -3.83 4.18
C TRP A 147 11.42 -3.28 3.28
N ILE A 148 10.85 -4.13 2.45
CA ILE A 148 9.80 -3.74 1.51
C ILE A 148 8.46 -4.38 1.83
N GLY A 149 7.45 -3.52 1.96
CA GLY A 149 6.07 -3.91 2.25
C GLY A 149 5.14 -3.66 1.07
N TYR A 150 4.17 -4.56 0.86
CA TYR A 150 3.12 -4.39 -0.14
C TYR A 150 1.73 -4.51 0.48
N VAL A 151 0.93 -3.44 0.40
CA VAL A 151 -0.44 -3.43 0.92
C VAL A 151 -1.44 -3.38 -0.21
N TYR A 152 -2.43 -4.25 -0.18
CA TYR A 152 -3.45 -4.37 -1.21
C TYR A 152 -4.87 -4.22 -0.64
N VAL A 153 -5.57 -3.17 -1.06
CA VAL A 153 -6.97 -2.92 -0.70
C VAL A 153 -7.87 -3.28 -1.88
N ILE A 154 -8.68 -4.32 -1.76
CA ILE A 154 -9.68 -4.70 -2.78
C ILE A 154 -11.10 -4.35 -2.30
N GLU A 155 -11.95 -3.91 -3.21
CA GLU A 155 -13.38 -3.76 -2.92
C GLU A 155 -14.04 -5.13 -2.71
N ASP A 156 -14.78 -5.29 -1.60
CA ASP A 156 -15.61 -6.46 -1.30
C ASP A 156 -16.98 -6.32 -1.96
N ASP A 157 -17.03 -6.74 -3.23
CA ASP A 157 -18.22 -6.67 -4.10
C ASP A 157 -18.58 -8.08 -4.61
N PRO A 158 -19.87 -8.38 -4.93
CA PRO A 158 -20.25 -9.66 -5.53
C PRO A 158 -19.40 -10.05 -6.75
N ALA A 159 -19.03 -9.12 -7.63
CA ALA A 159 -18.17 -9.40 -8.77
C ALA A 159 -16.72 -9.72 -8.36
N SER A 160 -16.22 -9.18 -7.25
CA SER A 160 -14.90 -9.51 -6.70
C SER A 160 -14.86 -10.89 -6.02
N ASN A 161 -16.00 -11.34 -5.49
CA ASN A 161 -16.19 -12.63 -4.83
C ASN A 161 -16.62 -13.75 -5.80
N GLU A 162 -17.12 -13.39 -6.98
CA GLU A 162 -17.57 -14.36 -7.99
C GLU A 162 -16.39 -15.25 -8.42
N LYS A 163 -16.49 -16.53 -8.13
CA LYS A 163 -15.49 -17.51 -8.56
C LYS A 163 -15.55 -17.66 -10.07
N SER A 164 -14.38 -17.63 -10.70
CA SER A 164 -14.29 -17.94 -12.13
C SER A 164 -14.88 -19.32 -12.39
N SER A 165 -15.60 -19.46 -13.51
CA SER A 165 -16.21 -20.76 -13.88
C SER A 165 -15.18 -21.88 -14.10
N GLY A 166 -13.87 -21.56 -14.18
CA GLY A 166 -12.80 -22.50 -14.49
C GLY A 166 -12.83 -23.07 -15.92
N LYS A 167 -13.85 -22.73 -16.72
CA LYS A 167 -14.17 -23.42 -17.98
C LYS A 167 -13.51 -22.83 -19.23
N ARG A 168 -12.64 -21.83 -19.14
CA ARG A 168 -12.37 -20.95 -20.30
C ARG A 168 -10.96 -20.41 -20.53
N ASP A 169 -9.92 -21.13 -20.13
CA ASP A 169 -8.57 -20.76 -20.57
C ASP A 169 -8.21 -21.58 -21.80
N ARG A 170 -8.28 -20.96 -22.99
CA ARG A 170 -7.78 -21.54 -24.25
C ARG A 170 -6.26 -21.41 -24.29
N ILE A 171 -5.58 -22.14 -23.42
CA ILE A 171 -4.12 -22.13 -23.27
C ILE A 171 -3.54 -23.49 -23.67
N LEU A 172 -2.36 -23.49 -24.30
CA LEU A 172 -1.70 -24.71 -24.76
C LEU A 172 -1.09 -25.53 -23.62
N HIS A 173 -0.70 -24.86 -22.53
CA HIS A 173 -0.09 -25.48 -21.35
C HIS A 173 -0.98 -25.25 -20.14
N PRO A 174 -1.05 -26.21 -19.19
CA PRO A 174 -1.86 -26.05 -17.99
C PRO A 174 -1.37 -24.84 -17.18
N LYS A 175 -2.33 -24.04 -16.70
CA LYS A 175 -2.04 -23.07 -15.65
C LYS A 175 -1.93 -23.79 -14.31
N ASP A 176 -1.27 -23.14 -13.37
CA ASP A 176 -1.24 -23.56 -11.98
C ASP A 176 -2.65 -23.79 -11.43
N GLU A 177 -2.86 -24.96 -10.83
CA GLU A 177 -4.17 -25.41 -10.34
C GLU A 177 -4.74 -24.51 -9.25
N ILE A 178 -3.90 -23.75 -8.54
CA ILE A 178 -4.33 -22.79 -7.53
C ILE A 178 -5.28 -21.73 -8.10
N PHE A 179 -5.20 -21.46 -9.42
CA PHE A 179 -6.06 -20.49 -10.13
C PHE A 179 -7.36 -21.11 -10.68
N ASN A 180 -7.64 -22.37 -10.37
CA ASN A 180 -8.91 -22.99 -10.72
C ASN A 180 -10.01 -22.54 -9.76
N LYS A 181 -11.12 -22.05 -10.32
CA LYS A 181 -12.30 -21.59 -9.56
C LYS A 181 -12.00 -20.50 -8.52
N THR A 182 -10.97 -19.67 -8.76
CA THR A 182 -10.66 -18.51 -7.91
C THR A 182 -11.56 -17.32 -8.22
N SER A 183 -11.94 -16.57 -7.19
CA SER A 183 -12.45 -15.21 -7.29
C SER A 183 -11.34 -14.18 -7.53
N TYR A 184 -11.66 -12.89 -7.70
CA TYR A 184 -10.61 -11.86 -7.77
C TYR A 184 -9.94 -11.64 -6.41
N GLN A 185 -10.69 -11.75 -5.30
CA GLN A 185 -10.11 -11.72 -3.96
C GLN A 185 -9.14 -12.89 -3.75
N ASP A 186 -9.49 -14.09 -4.21
CA ASP A 186 -8.58 -15.25 -4.16
C ASP A 186 -7.28 -14.97 -4.91
N ARG A 187 -7.35 -14.34 -6.08
CA ARG A 187 -6.17 -14.01 -6.88
C ARG A 187 -5.27 -12.98 -6.20
N VAL A 188 -5.84 -11.97 -5.53
CA VAL A 188 -5.08 -11.02 -4.70
C VAL A 188 -4.42 -11.74 -3.53
N ARG A 189 -5.15 -12.62 -2.84
CA ARG A 189 -4.61 -13.45 -1.75
C ARG A 189 -3.42 -14.29 -2.22
N ILE A 190 -3.56 -14.99 -3.34
CA ILE A 190 -2.50 -15.82 -3.94
C ILE A 190 -1.29 -14.95 -4.31
N LEU A 191 -1.50 -13.80 -4.94
CA LEU A 191 -0.43 -12.86 -5.30
C LEU A 191 0.35 -12.42 -4.06
N CYS A 192 -0.33 -11.86 -3.05
CA CYS A 192 0.32 -11.36 -1.83
C CYS A 192 1.08 -12.46 -1.09
N ARG A 193 0.49 -13.65 -0.98
CA ARG A 193 1.17 -14.82 -0.39
C ARG A 193 2.44 -15.16 -1.15
N ARG A 194 2.38 -15.32 -2.48
CA ARG A 194 3.56 -15.65 -3.28
C ARG A 194 4.63 -14.57 -3.22
N LEU A 195 4.24 -13.30 -3.26
CA LEU A 195 5.20 -12.20 -3.12
C LEU A 195 5.99 -12.29 -1.81
N LYS A 196 5.35 -12.67 -0.71
CA LYS A 196 5.99 -12.87 0.60
C LYS A 196 6.79 -14.18 0.66
N GLU A 197 6.18 -15.30 0.29
CA GLU A 197 6.78 -16.64 0.36
C GLU A 197 8.06 -16.72 -0.49
N GLU A 198 8.06 -16.11 -1.68
CA GLU A 198 9.21 -16.03 -2.60
C GLU A 198 10.18 -14.87 -2.27
N ARG A 199 9.95 -14.14 -1.18
CA ARG A 199 10.75 -12.97 -0.75
C ARG A 199 10.91 -11.89 -1.82
N VAL A 200 9.92 -11.75 -2.71
CA VAL A 200 9.80 -10.60 -3.59
C VAL A 200 9.49 -9.35 -2.77
N TYR A 201 8.72 -9.52 -1.70
CA TYR A 201 8.53 -8.55 -0.62
C TYR A 201 8.79 -9.23 0.72
N ASP A 202 9.26 -8.47 1.71
CA ASP A 202 9.46 -9.00 3.06
C ASP A 202 8.13 -9.32 3.75
N ASN A 203 7.10 -8.51 3.49
CA ASN A 203 5.76 -8.78 3.99
C ASN A 203 4.67 -8.14 3.11
N THR A 204 3.46 -8.68 3.22
CA THR A 204 2.31 -8.17 2.49
C THR A 204 1.08 -8.12 3.38
N TRP A 205 0.22 -7.14 3.17
CA TRP A 205 -1.07 -7.03 3.85
C TRP A 205 -2.19 -6.90 2.83
N ALA A 206 -3.13 -7.84 2.82
CA ALA A 206 -4.25 -7.80 1.88
C ALA A 206 -5.61 -7.75 2.59
N ILE A 207 -6.40 -6.74 2.23
CA ILE A 207 -7.66 -6.43 2.88
C ILE A 207 -8.76 -6.17 1.84
N ALA A 208 -9.93 -6.77 2.07
CA ALA A 208 -11.14 -6.47 1.34
C ALA A 208 -12.01 -5.51 2.16
N THR A 209 -12.62 -4.51 1.53
CA THR A 209 -13.54 -3.58 2.21
C THR A 209 -14.81 -3.35 1.41
N LYS A 210 -15.95 -3.34 2.10
CA LYS A 210 -17.26 -3.06 1.52
C LYS A 210 -17.49 -1.56 1.44
N ARG A 211 -17.98 -1.13 0.29
CA ARG A 211 -18.36 0.26 0.04
C ARG A 211 -19.61 0.62 0.86
N PRO A 212 -19.61 1.75 1.60
CA PRO A 212 -20.72 2.15 2.45
C PRO A 212 -21.80 3.02 1.77
N TYR A 213 -21.69 3.28 0.47
CA TYR A 213 -22.67 4.09 -0.28
C TYR A 213 -22.66 3.73 -1.77
N CYS A 214 -23.75 4.04 -2.48
CA CYS A 214 -23.85 3.78 -3.91
C CYS A 214 -22.92 4.68 -4.75
N PRO A 215 -22.29 4.17 -5.84
CA PRO A 215 -21.47 4.97 -6.74
C PRO A 215 -22.23 6.15 -7.38
N ASN A 216 -23.54 6.02 -7.56
CA ASN A 216 -24.39 6.97 -8.27
C ASN A 216 -25.32 7.79 -7.37
N GLU A 217 -25.30 7.56 -6.06
CA GLU A 217 -26.07 8.38 -5.13
C GLU A 217 -25.15 9.47 -4.59
N HIS A 218 -25.48 10.72 -4.91
CA HIS A 218 -24.82 11.89 -4.35
C HIS A 218 -24.80 11.77 -2.83
N ALA A 219 -23.65 12.02 -2.20
CA ALA A 219 -23.44 11.91 -0.75
C ALA A 219 -24.29 12.89 0.10
N THR A 220 -25.34 13.49 -0.48
CA THR A 220 -26.15 14.57 0.08
C THR A 220 -27.63 14.22 0.28
N LYS A 221 -28.08 13.02 -0.10
CA LYS A 221 -29.47 12.60 0.15
C LYS A 221 -29.51 11.47 1.17
N SER A 222 -30.35 11.67 2.19
CA SER A 222 -30.71 10.66 3.17
C SER A 222 -30.97 9.32 2.48
N VAL A 223 -30.25 8.29 2.94
CA VAL A 223 -30.35 6.91 2.46
C VAL A 223 -31.83 6.51 2.54
N LYS A 224 -32.53 6.50 1.41
CA LYS A 224 -33.78 5.74 1.31
C LYS A 224 -33.36 4.33 0.98
N GLU A 225 -33.71 3.40 1.85
CA GLU A 225 -33.62 1.96 1.58
C GLU A 225 -34.27 1.72 0.20
N SER A 226 -33.54 1.11 -0.74
CA SER A 226 -34.01 0.61 -2.07
C SER A 226 -33.75 1.40 -3.37
N THR A 227 -32.74 2.27 -3.48
CA THR A 227 -32.35 2.74 -4.84
C THR A 227 -31.57 1.67 -5.62
N PRO A 228 -31.98 1.35 -6.87
CA PRO A 228 -31.25 0.41 -7.71
C PRO A 228 -29.84 0.88 -8.04
N CYS A 229 -28.85 0.06 -7.73
CA CYS A 229 -27.45 0.34 -8.03
C CYS A 229 -27.15 0.12 -9.52
N SER A 230 -26.90 1.20 -10.24
CA SER A 230 -26.50 1.22 -11.65
C SER A 230 -25.14 0.56 -11.93
N TYR A 231 -24.35 0.32 -10.88
CA TYR A 231 -23.01 -0.26 -10.96
C TYR A 231 -23.02 -1.77 -11.14
N PHE A 232 -24.07 -2.43 -10.66
CA PHE A 232 -24.32 -3.80 -11.06
C PHE A 232 -24.70 -3.81 -12.54
N THR A 233 -23.75 -4.26 -13.36
CA THR A 233 -23.99 -4.54 -14.78
C THR A 233 -25.24 -5.42 -14.93
N LYS A 234 -25.87 -5.44 -16.12
CA LYS A 234 -27.03 -6.28 -16.47
C LYS A 234 -26.92 -7.77 -16.06
N LYS A 235 -25.72 -8.22 -15.66
CA LYS A 235 -25.39 -9.56 -15.19
C LYS A 235 -25.98 -9.92 -13.82
N PHE A 236 -26.20 -8.94 -12.93
CA PHE A 236 -26.83 -9.19 -11.63
C PHE A 236 -28.31 -8.81 -11.69
N LYS A 237 -29.18 -9.81 -11.51
CA LYS A 237 -30.64 -9.67 -11.68
C LYS A 237 -31.30 -8.83 -10.58
N ASP A 238 -30.71 -8.83 -9.39
CA ASP A 238 -31.19 -8.02 -8.27
C ASP A 238 -30.35 -6.75 -8.15
N ARG A 239 -31.02 -5.60 -8.27
CA ARG A 239 -30.39 -4.26 -8.19
C ARG A 239 -30.61 -3.60 -6.83
N ASN A 240 -31.40 -4.23 -5.96
CA ASN A 240 -31.64 -3.77 -4.61
C ASN A 240 -30.57 -4.37 -3.71
N HIS A 241 -29.61 -3.56 -3.27
CA HIS A 241 -28.61 -4.01 -2.33
C HIS A 241 -28.34 -2.93 -1.28
N VAL A 242 -27.95 -3.39 -0.09
CA VAL A 242 -27.63 -2.52 1.04
C VAL A 242 -26.12 -2.36 1.09
N HIS A 243 -25.67 -1.11 1.15
CA HIS A 243 -24.28 -0.78 1.41
C HIS A 243 -24.07 -0.70 2.92
N GLU A 244 -23.45 -1.73 3.49
CA GLU A 244 -22.95 -1.69 4.85
C GLU A 244 -21.42 -1.61 4.83
N PHE A 245 -20.87 -0.66 5.58
CA PHE A 245 -19.43 -0.60 5.76
C PHE A 245 -18.94 -1.89 6.42
N GLY A 246 -17.89 -2.48 5.85
CA GLY A 246 -17.22 -3.61 6.44
C GLY A 246 -15.82 -3.77 5.86
N PHE A 247 -15.00 -4.57 6.52
CA PHE A 247 -13.75 -5.03 5.97
C PHE A 247 -13.38 -6.39 6.55
N LYS A 248 -12.58 -7.14 5.79
CA LYS A 248 -12.03 -8.43 6.19
C LYS A 248 -10.64 -8.56 5.60
N GLU A 249 -9.73 -9.15 6.34
CA GLU A 249 -8.43 -9.54 5.78
C GLU A 249 -8.61 -10.77 4.90
N LEU A 250 -7.85 -10.86 3.82
CA LEU A 250 -7.97 -11.99 2.90
C LEU A 250 -7.37 -13.28 3.48
N ASP A 251 -6.39 -13.15 4.37
CA ASP A 251 -5.77 -14.23 5.14
C ASP A 251 -4.98 -13.58 6.31
N GLN A 252 -5.50 -13.73 7.53
CA GLN A 252 -4.99 -13.06 8.74
C GLN A 252 -3.63 -13.60 9.18
N GLU A 253 -3.36 -14.87 8.92
CA GLU A 253 -2.17 -15.55 9.41
C GLU A 253 -0.95 -15.22 8.55
N LEU A 254 -1.11 -15.28 7.23
CA LEU A 254 0.02 -15.17 6.30
C LEU A 254 0.21 -13.76 5.76
N ILE A 255 -0.88 -13.01 5.55
CA ILE A 255 -0.87 -11.68 4.91
C ILE A 255 -1.79 -10.68 5.64
N GLY A 256 -1.88 -10.83 6.96
CA GLY A 256 -2.69 -10.00 7.84
C GLY A 256 -1.93 -8.80 8.43
N TYR A 257 -2.70 -7.87 8.99
CA TYR A 257 -2.20 -6.62 9.55
C TYR A 257 -1.20 -6.83 10.70
N SER A 258 -1.50 -7.75 11.63
CA SER A 258 -0.63 -7.98 12.80
C SER A 258 0.77 -8.39 12.36
N GLY A 259 0.87 -9.45 11.54
CA GLY A 259 2.16 -9.93 11.04
C GLY A 259 2.90 -8.89 10.19
N PHE A 260 2.18 -8.04 9.46
CA PHE A 260 2.78 -6.93 8.72
C PHE A 260 3.38 -5.86 9.65
N ILE A 261 2.64 -5.42 10.67
CA ILE A 261 3.07 -4.41 11.64
C ILE A 261 4.19 -4.92 12.54
N ASP A 262 4.12 -6.17 12.98
CA ASP A 262 5.15 -6.77 13.83
C ASP A 262 6.49 -6.80 13.07
N SER A 263 6.47 -7.26 11.82
CA SER A 263 7.65 -7.27 10.95
C SER A 263 8.16 -5.85 10.66
N LEU A 264 7.27 -4.92 10.31
CA LEU A 264 7.63 -3.52 10.02
C LEU A 264 8.29 -2.85 11.23
N THR A 265 7.66 -2.92 12.40
CA THR A 265 8.14 -2.25 13.60
C THR A 265 9.39 -2.89 14.16
N ALA A 266 9.60 -4.21 13.97
CA ALA A 266 10.85 -4.87 14.32
C ALA A 266 12.04 -4.31 13.55
N VAL A 267 11.91 -4.12 12.23
CA VAL A 267 12.97 -3.54 11.38
C VAL A 267 13.26 -2.11 11.81
N VAL A 268 12.23 -1.30 12.02
CA VAL A 268 12.40 0.09 12.46
C VAL A 268 13.12 0.16 13.81
N ARG A 269 12.69 -0.62 14.81
CA ARG A 269 13.36 -0.68 16.12
C ARG A 269 14.83 -1.06 15.99
N HIS A 270 15.12 -2.07 15.17
CA HIS A 270 16.48 -2.54 14.94
C HIS A 270 17.38 -1.42 14.40
N HIS A 271 17.04 -0.84 13.24
CA HIS A 271 17.88 0.18 12.62
C HIS A 271 17.96 1.47 13.44
N CYS A 272 16.87 1.94 14.04
CA CYS A 272 16.90 3.14 14.88
C CYS A 272 17.69 2.92 16.18
N SER A 273 17.79 1.68 16.68
CA SER A 273 18.66 1.38 17.83
C SER A 273 20.15 1.46 17.46
N LEU A 274 20.52 1.02 16.26
CA LEU A 274 21.89 1.11 15.75
C LEU A 274 22.28 2.58 15.51
N ASP A 275 21.38 3.35 14.90
CA ASP A 275 21.57 4.78 14.63
C ASP A 275 21.85 5.56 15.94
N ARG A 276 21.07 5.32 17.00
CA ARG A 276 21.31 5.92 18.32
C ARG A 276 22.68 5.56 18.91
N LYS A 277 23.12 4.30 18.76
CA LYS A 277 24.45 3.86 19.24
C LYS A 277 25.58 4.54 18.46
N GLU A 278 25.43 4.65 17.14
CA GLU A 278 26.42 5.29 16.27
C GLU A 278 26.54 6.80 16.56
N ASN A 279 25.40 7.49 16.77
CA ASN A 279 25.40 8.90 17.14
C ASN A 279 25.99 9.12 18.54
N HIS A 280 25.64 8.28 19.51
CA HIS A 280 26.25 8.34 20.85
C HIS A 280 27.77 8.14 20.81
N PHE A 281 28.25 7.18 20.01
CA PHE A 281 29.68 6.98 19.81
C PHE A 281 30.34 8.21 19.18
N ARG A 282 29.74 8.79 18.12
CA ARG A 282 30.27 10.00 17.46
C ARG A 282 30.32 11.22 18.37
N GLU A 283 29.29 11.43 19.18
CA GLU A 283 29.21 12.57 20.11
C GLU A 283 30.22 12.44 21.26
N ASN A 284 30.55 11.21 21.67
CA ASN A 284 31.46 10.94 22.78
C ASN A 284 32.83 10.42 22.32
N TRP A 285 33.12 10.47 21.03
CA TRP A 285 34.42 10.07 20.47
C TRP A 285 35.45 11.16 20.74
N ASP A 286 36.40 10.88 21.64
CA ASP A 286 37.60 11.70 21.81
C ASP A 286 38.76 11.09 21.00
N PRO A 287 39.23 11.74 19.93
CA PRO A 287 40.38 11.26 19.15
C PRO A 287 41.70 11.27 19.93
N ARG A 288 41.72 11.84 21.15
CA ARG A 288 42.87 11.84 22.07
C ARG A 288 42.71 10.88 23.25
N ALA A 289 41.63 10.09 23.30
CA ALA A 289 41.49 9.06 24.30
C ALA A 289 42.65 8.05 24.14
N PRO A 290 43.38 7.73 25.22
CA PRO A 290 44.53 6.82 25.14
C PRO A 290 44.06 5.47 24.61
N THR A 291 44.76 4.97 23.60
CA THR A 291 44.46 3.64 23.06
C THR A 291 44.95 2.59 24.05
N LEU A 292 44.37 1.38 24.04
CA LEU A 292 44.87 0.25 24.85
C LEU A 292 46.36 -0.07 24.56
N TYR A 293 46.92 0.43 23.46
CA TYR A 293 48.33 0.33 23.11
C TYR A 293 49.22 1.40 23.76
N ASP A 294 48.66 2.52 24.24
CA ASP A 294 49.40 3.56 24.97
C ASP A 294 49.59 3.22 26.46
N GLN A 295 49.10 2.05 26.91
CA GLN A 295 49.15 1.62 28.31
C GLN A 295 50.15 0.49 28.58
N THR A 296 50.94 0.08 27.58
CA THR A 296 52.02 -0.89 27.75
C THR A 296 53.35 -0.21 27.47
N GLU A 297 53.90 0.44 28.50
CA GLU A 297 55.34 0.67 28.66
C GLU A 297 56.06 -0.65 29.02
#